data_AF-A0A2D5E5F4-F1
#
_entry.id   AF-A0A2D5E5F4-F1
#
_cell.length_a   1.000
_cell.length_b   1.000
_cell.length_c   1.000
_cell.angle_alpha   90.00
_cell.angle_beta   90.00
_cell.angle_gamma   90.00
#
_symmetry.space_group_name_H-M   'P 1'
#
loop_
_entity.id
_entity.type
_entity.pdbx_description
1 polymer ?
#
loop_
_entity_poly.entity_id
_entity_poly.type
_entity_poly.pdbx_seq_one_letter_code
_entity_poly.pdbx_strand_id
1 'polypeptide(L)'
;MRIHRAGIHTSGSRRGIALAAVLLTGLGLLLVVLGLLHSVRAGVSSIGGTEDAIQTRLAARSAVRGFAAILARDRDEMLRGLSPDPSAAFELFELPGGDPGRLAVARLIPLGSSGALVVGESGRLDLNSVDATALEATGLFTALEAEVVIAARDARPDGRFNHVSDLLAIEGDGAPGATRVLGPLDEISILSRVDDAEESVGDRIKMRLDAELGSGTRPIVDVFTVHSFEPDVDARGGVRLRPGLDESASDFEGRLETQALMERVLTGGTPEGESDGPTEAAEPAEDQQDSEPEADPVPTSSEALVSALRRASASTPGADVGSAFDGLTIHEGGWRNGLLDINTAPVEALQGIPGIDSSLAAAIVARRESVAEDRRFDRFWPVAEELVEPAAWDVVVPRISTRSLLWRAILVVGLVPGDEPEGPLQSPVAWEVVVDCGLQTPRIVELRDVTLLELTARLLAAAGEADSEFSSAAPLAGEQSSGSVDEGLFDDSPLFTDGPLFDEPPLFDDLPLFDGASLFEDDSLFESAPLFGGNGSTSLFGGGSEGAGTEDDSSSATVPRDRGPGGRWRSSASSG
;
A
#
# COMPACT_ATOMS: atom_id res chain seq x y z
N MET A 1 -44.97 103.92 25.44
CA MET A 1 -45.33 102.93 26.48
C MET A 1 -45.27 101.55 25.82
N ARG A 2 -44.29 100.74 26.25
CA ARG A 2 -43.97 99.31 26.01
C ARG A 2 -44.47 98.60 24.74
N ILE A 3 -43.50 98.26 23.89
CA ILE A 3 -43.53 97.19 22.88
C ILE A 3 -43.46 95.85 23.62
N HIS A 4 -44.43 94.96 23.40
CA HIS A 4 -44.38 93.58 23.90
C HIS A 4 -43.54 92.70 22.95
N ARG A 5 -42.36 92.32 23.41
CA ARG A 5 -41.51 91.30 22.77
C ARG A 5 -42.00 89.93 23.28
N ALA A 6 -42.53 89.09 22.40
CA ALA A 6 -42.86 87.71 22.72
C ALA A 6 -41.56 86.90 22.86
N GLY A 7 -41.33 86.32 24.04
CA GLY A 7 -40.23 85.41 24.31
C GLY A 7 -40.53 84.03 23.71
N ILE A 8 -39.69 83.59 22.78
CA ILE A 8 -39.68 82.21 22.31
C ILE A 8 -38.97 81.38 23.38
N HIS A 9 -39.72 80.55 24.11
CA HIS A 9 -39.16 79.53 24.99
C HIS A 9 -38.56 78.41 24.13
N THR A 10 -37.23 78.36 24.02
CA THR A 10 -36.50 77.22 23.48
C THR A 10 -36.42 76.12 24.52
N SER A 11 -37.45 75.27 24.60
CA SER A 11 -37.40 74.01 25.33
C SER A 11 -37.63 72.85 24.37
N GLY A 12 -36.57 72.32 23.75
CA GLY A 12 -36.72 71.20 22.80
C GLY A 12 -35.47 70.44 22.35
N SER A 13 -34.24 70.92 22.59
CA SER A 13 -33.05 70.27 22.00
C SER A 13 -32.49 69.09 22.83
N ARG A 14 -32.58 69.14 24.17
CA ARG A 14 -32.02 68.07 25.03
C ARG A 14 -32.76 66.74 24.96
N ARG A 15 -34.07 66.76 24.64
CA ARG A 15 -34.88 65.54 24.53
C ARG A 15 -34.62 64.76 23.24
N GLY A 16 -34.34 65.46 22.13
CA GLY A 16 -34.00 64.82 20.85
C GLY A 16 -32.65 64.10 20.87
N ILE A 17 -31.64 64.72 21.49
CA ILE A 17 -30.30 64.12 21.64
C ILE A 17 -30.34 62.89 22.56
N ALA A 18 -31.11 62.95 23.66
CA ALA A 18 -31.28 61.80 24.55
C ALA A 18 -31.94 60.62 23.84
N LEU A 19 -32.91 60.86 22.96
CA LEU A 19 -33.60 59.81 22.21
C LEU A 19 -32.68 59.16 21.16
N ALA A 20 -31.85 59.95 20.48
CA ALA A 20 -30.85 59.44 19.54
C ALA A 20 -29.75 58.62 20.25
N ALA A 21 -29.27 59.06 21.42
CA ALA A 21 -28.28 58.33 22.20
C ALA A 21 -28.82 56.98 22.73
N VAL A 22 -30.09 56.95 23.16
CA VAL A 22 -30.74 55.70 23.58
C VAL A 22 -30.97 54.75 22.39
N LEU A 23 -31.34 55.27 21.22
CA LEU A 23 -31.48 54.46 20.01
C LEU A 23 -30.13 53.87 19.55
N LEU A 24 -29.06 54.65 19.57
CA LEU A 24 -27.72 54.15 19.22
C LEU A 24 -27.21 53.13 20.22
N THR A 25 -27.40 53.37 21.51
CA THR A 25 -27.06 52.40 22.56
C THR A 25 -27.89 51.13 22.41
N GLY A 26 -29.19 51.25 22.12
CA GLY A 26 -30.09 50.12 21.89
C GLY A 26 -29.71 49.32 20.64
N LEU A 27 -29.34 50.00 19.55
CA LEU A 27 -28.85 49.35 18.32
C LEU A 27 -27.50 48.66 18.54
N GLY A 28 -26.58 49.30 19.27
CA GLY A 28 -25.30 48.69 19.64
C GLY A 28 -25.49 47.44 20.50
N LEU A 29 -26.39 47.49 21.48
CA LEU A 29 -26.74 46.33 22.29
C LEU A 29 -27.37 45.21 21.44
N LEU A 30 -28.27 45.56 20.52
CA LEU A 30 -28.89 44.59 19.60
C LEU A 30 -27.84 43.89 18.72
N LEU A 31 -26.88 44.65 18.18
CA LEU A 31 -25.79 44.10 17.37
C LEU A 31 -24.87 43.17 18.18
N VAL A 32 -24.55 43.53 19.42
CA VAL A 32 -23.77 42.67 20.31
C VAL A 32 -24.52 41.37 20.62
N VAL A 33 -25.83 41.44 20.90
CA VAL A 33 -26.66 40.25 21.13
C VAL A 33 -26.75 39.39 19.88
N LEU A 34 -26.91 39.98 18.70
CA LEU A 34 -26.97 39.25 17.43
C LEU A 34 -25.62 38.58 17.10
N GLY A 35 -24.51 39.24 17.39
CA GLY A 35 -23.16 38.71 17.24
C GLY A 35 -22.89 37.52 18.18
N LEU A 36 -23.27 37.64 19.45
CA LEU A 36 -23.20 36.54 20.41
C LEU A 36 -24.04 35.33 19.96
N LEU A 37 -25.24 35.56 19.43
CA LEU A 37 -26.12 34.49 18.99
C LEU A 37 -25.57 33.75 17.76
N HIS A 38 -24.94 34.46 16.82
CA HIS A 38 -24.23 33.84 15.70
C HIS A 38 -22.97 33.09 16.16
N SER A 39 -22.21 33.65 17.10
CA SER A 39 -21.02 33.00 17.66
C SER A 39 -21.38 31.71 18.41
N VAL A 40 -22.48 31.70 19.17
CA VAL A 40 -22.97 30.49 19.85
C VAL A 40 -23.46 29.47 18.85
N ARG A 41 -24.20 29.87 17.81
CA ARG A 41 -24.65 28.95 16.75
C ARG A 41 -23.47 28.35 16.00
N ALA A 42 -22.47 29.16 15.65
CA ALA A 42 -21.23 28.70 15.04
C ALA A 42 -20.46 27.75 15.97
N GLY A 43 -20.39 28.04 17.27
CA GLY A 43 -19.79 27.17 18.27
C GLY A 43 -20.48 25.81 18.39
N VAL A 44 -21.82 25.79 18.42
CA VAL A 44 -22.60 24.54 18.47
C VAL A 44 -22.42 23.72 17.19
N SER A 45 -22.44 24.35 16.01
CA SER A 45 -22.15 23.68 14.74
C SER A 45 -20.71 23.16 14.67
N SER A 46 -19.74 23.90 15.24
CA SER A 46 -18.34 23.49 15.31
C SER A 46 -18.15 22.28 16.23
N ILE A 47 -18.81 22.24 17.39
CA ILE A 47 -18.71 21.11 18.32
C ILE A 47 -19.29 19.84 17.70
N GLY A 48 -20.47 19.94 17.06
CA GLY A 48 -21.07 18.82 16.34
C GLY A 48 -20.16 18.29 15.23
N GLY A 49 -19.58 19.18 14.42
CA GLY A 49 -18.64 18.79 13.37
C GLY A 49 -17.37 18.11 13.90
N THR A 50 -16.83 18.55 15.04
CA THR A 50 -15.67 17.89 15.66
C THR A 50 -16.00 16.50 16.20
N GLU A 51 -17.18 16.33 16.80
CA GLU A 51 -17.63 15.04 17.30
C GLU A 51 -17.85 14.04 16.15
N ASP A 52 -18.53 14.47 15.09
CA ASP A 52 -18.77 13.64 13.90
C ASP A 52 -17.45 13.26 13.21
N ALA A 53 -16.45 14.16 13.16
CA ALA A 53 -15.14 13.84 12.61
C ALA A 53 -14.38 12.80 13.45
N ILE A 54 -14.46 12.90 14.79
CA ILE A 54 -13.86 11.90 15.70
C ILE A 54 -14.58 10.56 15.54
N GLN A 55 -15.91 10.56 15.52
CA GLN A 55 -16.73 9.36 15.33
C GLN A 55 -16.42 8.68 13.99
N THR A 56 -16.32 9.45 12.91
CA THR A 56 -15.99 8.92 11.58
C THR A 56 -14.60 8.30 11.54
N ARG A 57 -13.60 8.91 12.19
CA ARG A 57 -12.25 8.32 12.29
C ARG A 57 -12.23 7.03 13.12
N LEU A 58 -13.01 6.96 14.20
CA LEU A 58 -13.15 5.71 14.97
C LEU A 58 -13.86 4.63 14.15
N ALA A 59 -14.91 5.00 13.42
CA ALA A 59 -15.59 4.12 12.47
C ALA A 59 -14.60 3.62 11.40
N ALA A 60 -13.74 4.48 10.87
CA ALA A 60 -12.72 4.09 9.90
C ALA A 60 -11.75 3.04 10.46
N ARG A 61 -11.32 3.16 11.73
CA ARG A 61 -10.51 2.12 12.39
C ARG A 61 -11.27 0.80 12.55
N SER A 62 -12.57 0.85 12.87
CA SER A 62 -13.41 -0.34 12.92
C SER A 62 -13.59 -0.96 11.54
N ALA A 63 -13.73 -0.15 10.47
CA ALA A 63 -13.82 -0.62 9.10
C ALA A 63 -12.56 -1.37 8.66
N VAL A 64 -11.37 -0.85 8.98
CA VAL A 64 -10.09 -1.55 8.70
C VAL A 64 -10.05 -2.91 9.38
N ARG A 65 -10.49 -3.00 10.64
CA ARG A 65 -10.55 -4.29 11.38
C ARG A 65 -11.58 -5.25 10.79
N GLY A 66 -12.76 -4.74 10.42
CA GLY A 66 -13.80 -5.52 9.76
C GLY A 66 -13.34 -6.07 8.42
N PHE A 67 -12.70 -5.23 7.61
CA PHE A 67 -12.11 -5.62 6.34
C PHE A 67 -11.02 -6.69 6.51
N ALA A 68 -10.09 -6.51 7.46
CA ALA A 68 -9.08 -7.53 7.76
C ALA A 68 -9.72 -8.87 8.21
N ALA A 69 -10.81 -8.84 8.98
CA ALA A 69 -11.54 -10.03 9.38
C ALA A 69 -12.24 -10.74 8.20
N ILE A 70 -12.76 -9.98 7.23
CA ILE A 70 -13.30 -10.54 5.97
C ILE A 70 -12.18 -11.26 5.23
N LEU A 71 -11.03 -10.62 5.02
CA LEU A 71 -9.89 -11.26 4.35
C LEU A 71 -9.37 -12.49 5.10
N ALA A 72 -9.36 -12.46 6.44
CA ALA A 72 -8.93 -13.62 7.23
C ALA A 72 -9.82 -14.86 7.01
N ARG A 73 -11.11 -14.66 6.73
CA ARG A 73 -12.05 -15.76 6.44
C ARG A 73 -11.72 -16.44 5.10
N ASP A 74 -11.29 -15.66 4.12
CA ASP A 74 -11.03 -16.15 2.76
C ASP A 74 -9.58 -16.62 2.57
N ARG A 75 -8.79 -16.68 3.65
CA ARG A 75 -7.35 -17.01 3.61
C ARG A 75 -7.03 -18.32 2.92
N ASP A 76 -7.80 -19.37 3.16
CA ASP A 76 -7.54 -20.68 2.56
C ASP A 76 -7.79 -20.67 1.05
N GLU A 77 -8.67 -19.80 0.56
CA GLU A 77 -8.89 -19.59 -0.87
C GLU A 77 -7.72 -18.78 -1.47
N MET A 78 -7.27 -17.74 -0.76
CA MET A 78 -6.11 -16.93 -1.16
C MET A 78 -4.81 -17.73 -1.23
N LEU A 79 -4.58 -18.65 -0.30
CA LEU A 79 -3.43 -19.57 -0.33
C LEU A 79 -3.43 -20.48 -1.56
N ARG A 80 -4.62 -20.82 -2.06
CA ARG A 80 -4.77 -21.57 -3.30
C ARG A 80 -4.60 -20.70 -4.53
N GLY A 81 -4.62 -19.37 -4.42
CA GLY A 81 -4.47 -18.45 -5.55
C GLY A 81 -5.76 -17.78 -5.99
N LEU A 82 -6.83 -17.88 -5.19
CA LEU A 82 -8.07 -17.15 -5.44
C LEU A 82 -7.99 -15.72 -4.90
N SER A 83 -8.70 -14.82 -5.59
CA SER A 83 -8.87 -13.45 -5.11
C SER A 83 -10.09 -13.38 -4.19
N PRO A 84 -9.99 -12.69 -3.04
CA PRO A 84 -11.13 -12.46 -2.17
C PRO A 84 -12.14 -11.55 -2.87
N ASP A 85 -13.42 -11.74 -2.56
CA ASP A 85 -14.54 -10.96 -3.13
C ASP A 85 -15.39 -10.34 -2.01
N PRO A 86 -14.87 -9.29 -1.33
CA PRO A 86 -15.60 -8.61 -0.27
C PRO A 86 -16.79 -7.83 -0.84
N SER A 87 -17.84 -7.66 -0.02
CA SER A 87 -18.98 -6.83 -0.40
C SER A 87 -18.57 -5.37 -0.63
N ALA A 88 -19.16 -4.72 -1.63
CA ALA A 88 -18.87 -3.32 -1.97
C ALA A 88 -19.17 -2.34 -0.82
N ALA A 89 -20.08 -2.70 0.09
CA ALA A 89 -20.34 -1.97 1.31
C ALA A 89 -20.59 -2.94 2.47
N PHE A 90 -20.31 -2.50 3.68
CA PHE A 90 -20.68 -3.21 4.90
C PHE A 90 -20.95 -2.24 6.04
N GLU A 91 -21.92 -2.60 6.87
CA GLU A 91 -22.34 -1.84 8.04
C GLU A 91 -21.40 -2.14 9.22
N LEU A 92 -21.03 -1.09 9.97
CA LEU A 92 -20.09 -1.21 11.08
C LEU A 92 -20.82 -1.32 12.41
N PHE A 93 -21.60 -0.29 12.73
CA PHE A 93 -22.40 -0.20 13.96
C PHE A 93 -23.39 0.96 13.87
N GLU A 94 -24.47 0.83 14.62
CA GLU A 94 -25.43 1.91 14.84
C GLU A 94 -24.93 2.85 15.95
N LEU A 95 -25.04 4.16 15.72
CA LEU A 95 -24.76 5.18 16.73
C LEU A 95 -26.03 5.54 17.49
N PRO A 96 -25.94 5.69 18.82
CA PRO A 96 -27.05 6.16 19.63
C PRO A 96 -27.34 7.64 19.36
N GLY A 97 -28.61 7.98 19.12
CA GLY A 97 -29.08 9.37 19.07
C GLY A 97 -29.91 9.68 17.83
N GLY A 98 -31.23 9.75 18.01
CA GLY A 98 -32.20 10.16 16.98
C GLY A 98 -33.06 9.03 16.43
N ASP A 99 -34.28 9.37 16.03
CA ASP A 99 -35.16 8.57 15.18
C ASP A 99 -35.31 9.35 13.86
N PRO A 100 -34.79 8.85 12.71
CA PRO A 100 -34.03 7.60 12.57
C PRO A 100 -32.63 7.70 13.22
N GLY A 101 -32.09 6.57 13.68
CA GLY A 101 -30.73 6.47 14.23
C GLY A 101 -29.67 6.83 13.18
N ARG A 102 -28.39 6.84 13.54
CA ARG A 102 -27.28 7.00 12.57
C ARG A 102 -26.54 5.68 12.42
N LEU A 103 -26.14 5.33 11.22
CA LEU A 103 -25.39 4.12 10.92
C LEU A 103 -24.00 4.49 10.40
N ALA A 104 -22.96 3.84 10.93
CA ALA A 104 -21.62 3.93 10.37
C ALA A 104 -21.47 2.88 9.26
N VAL A 105 -21.12 3.31 8.05
CA VAL A 105 -21.00 2.45 6.87
C VAL A 105 -19.61 2.60 6.26
N ALA A 106 -19.03 1.48 5.83
CA ALA A 106 -17.83 1.45 5.02
C ALA A 106 -18.19 1.02 3.58
N ARG A 107 -17.61 1.71 2.59
CA ARG A 107 -17.74 1.41 1.17
C ARG A 107 -16.36 1.18 0.57
N LEU A 108 -16.18 0.09 -0.17
CA LEU A 108 -14.98 -0.16 -0.95
C LEU A 108 -15.07 0.58 -2.28
N ILE A 109 -13.96 1.21 -2.67
CA ILE A 109 -13.87 1.90 -3.95
C ILE A 109 -13.17 0.99 -4.96
N PRO A 110 -13.76 0.79 -6.15
CA PRO A 110 -13.10 0.10 -7.26
C PRO A 110 -11.73 0.71 -7.60
N LEU A 111 -10.72 -0.15 -7.69
CA LEU A 111 -9.34 0.17 -8.00
C LEU A 111 -8.96 -0.29 -9.42
N GLY A 112 -8.02 0.45 -10.02
CA GLY A 112 -7.45 0.16 -11.33
C GLY A 112 -8.46 0.08 -12.48
N SER A 113 -7.99 -0.43 -13.62
CA SER A 113 -8.81 -0.58 -14.83
C SER A 113 -9.86 -1.69 -14.71
N SER A 114 -9.59 -2.74 -13.95
CA SER A 114 -10.50 -3.88 -13.75
C SER A 114 -11.73 -3.52 -12.92
N GLY A 115 -11.66 -2.44 -12.13
CA GLY A 115 -12.73 -2.08 -11.20
C GLY A 115 -12.86 -3.05 -10.02
N ALA A 116 -11.80 -3.82 -9.73
CA ALA A 116 -11.78 -4.71 -8.58
C ALA A 116 -11.82 -3.91 -7.27
N LEU A 117 -12.58 -4.39 -6.29
CA LEU A 117 -12.66 -3.74 -4.96
C LEU A 117 -11.39 -3.96 -4.13
N VAL A 118 -10.67 -5.03 -4.45
CA VAL A 118 -9.40 -5.43 -3.82
C VAL A 118 -8.41 -5.81 -4.90
N VAL A 119 -7.16 -5.40 -4.73
CA VAL A 119 -6.09 -5.66 -5.69
C VAL A 119 -4.92 -6.34 -4.99
N GLY A 120 -4.45 -7.45 -5.56
CA GLY A 120 -3.28 -8.15 -5.05
C GLY A 120 -2.00 -7.33 -5.25
N GLU A 121 -1.17 -7.20 -4.21
CA GLU A 121 0.15 -6.56 -4.35
C GLU A 121 1.12 -7.45 -5.15
N SER A 122 1.00 -8.78 -5.04
CA SER A 122 1.84 -9.71 -5.78
C SER A 122 1.62 -9.65 -7.29
N GLY A 123 0.48 -9.16 -7.78
CA GLY A 123 0.25 -8.93 -9.22
C GLY A 123 1.02 -7.73 -9.78
N ARG A 124 1.77 -7.00 -8.96
CA ARG A 124 2.53 -5.82 -9.36
C ARG A 124 4.01 -6.03 -9.17
N LEU A 125 4.78 -5.37 -10.01
CA LEU A 125 6.23 -5.46 -10.02
C LEU A 125 6.82 -4.64 -8.87
N ASP A 126 7.78 -5.19 -8.14
CA ASP A 126 8.38 -4.51 -7.01
C ASP A 126 9.41 -3.47 -7.44
N LEU A 127 9.09 -2.20 -7.23
CA LEU A 127 9.94 -1.07 -7.58
C LEU A 127 11.30 -1.10 -6.85
N ASN A 128 11.38 -1.77 -5.71
CA ASN A 128 12.60 -1.83 -4.92
C ASN A 128 13.56 -2.95 -5.33
N SER A 129 13.10 -3.99 -6.03
CA SER A 129 13.94 -5.11 -6.48
C SER A 129 14.23 -5.13 -7.98
N VAL A 130 13.48 -4.36 -8.79
CA VAL A 130 13.74 -4.23 -10.22
C VAL A 130 14.98 -3.39 -10.53
N ASP A 131 15.61 -3.69 -11.67
CA ASP A 131 16.68 -2.91 -12.25
C ASP A 131 16.18 -1.98 -13.38
N ALA A 132 17.06 -1.12 -13.90
CA ALA A 132 16.69 -0.17 -14.96
C ALA A 132 16.23 -0.88 -16.25
N THR A 133 16.83 -2.02 -16.59
CA THR A 133 16.46 -2.81 -17.77
C THR A 133 15.04 -3.35 -17.66
N ALA A 134 14.66 -3.87 -16.49
CA ALA A 134 13.31 -4.34 -16.21
C ALA A 134 12.29 -3.20 -16.23
N LEU A 135 12.65 -2.02 -15.68
CA LEU A 135 11.80 -0.82 -15.74
C LEU A 135 11.53 -0.38 -17.19
N GLU A 136 12.57 -0.33 -18.02
CA GLU A 136 12.43 0.01 -19.45
C GLU A 136 11.58 -1.05 -20.19
N ALA A 137 11.80 -2.33 -19.88
CA ALA A 137 11.08 -3.45 -20.51
C ALA A 137 9.56 -3.38 -20.28
N THR A 138 9.08 -2.75 -19.21
CA THR A 138 7.64 -2.52 -18.98
C THR A 138 6.99 -1.61 -20.02
N GLY A 139 7.79 -0.83 -20.77
CA GLY A 139 7.31 0.20 -21.68
C GLY A 139 6.73 1.44 -20.99
N LEU A 140 6.70 1.46 -19.64
CA LEU A 140 6.22 2.60 -18.85
C LEU A 140 7.30 3.65 -18.59
N PHE A 141 8.58 3.30 -18.74
CA PHE A 141 9.71 4.20 -18.54
C PHE A 141 10.60 4.20 -19.78
N THR A 142 11.10 5.38 -20.15
CA THR A 142 12.24 5.44 -21.06
C THR A 142 13.53 5.02 -20.34
N ALA A 143 14.59 4.66 -21.08
CA ALA A 143 15.88 4.33 -20.49
C ALA A 143 16.40 5.43 -19.52
N LEU A 144 16.25 6.71 -19.89
CA LEU A 144 16.65 7.83 -19.05
C LEU A 144 15.82 7.90 -17.76
N GLU A 145 14.50 7.75 -17.86
CA GLU A 145 13.59 7.77 -16.70
C GLU A 145 13.89 6.60 -15.75
N ALA A 146 14.14 5.41 -16.30
CA ALA A 146 14.49 4.23 -15.52
C ALA A 146 15.79 4.45 -14.72
N GLU A 147 16.83 5.01 -15.35
CA GLU A 147 18.08 5.36 -14.65
C GLU A 147 17.85 6.40 -13.54
N VAL A 148 17.04 7.43 -13.80
CA VAL A 148 16.69 8.46 -12.81
C VAL A 148 15.94 7.87 -11.62
N VAL A 149 14.98 6.96 -11.86
CA VAL A 149 14.23 6.28 -10.79
C VAL A 149 15.16 5.42 -9.93
N ILE A 150 16.07 4.66 -10.53
CA ILE A 150 17.04 3.84 -9.79
C ILE A 150 18.00 4.73 -9.00
N ALA A 151 18.52 5.81 -9.59
CA ALA A 151 19.37 6.76 -8.88
C ALA A 151 18.64 7.41 -7.70
N ALA A 152 17.37 7.79 -7.87
CA ALA A 152 16.53 8.36 -6.81
C ALA A 152 16.22 7.35 -5.69
N ARG A 153 16.08 6.06 -6.02
CA ARG A 153 15.94 4.97 -5.05
C ARG A 153 17.21 4.84 -4.20
N ASP A 154 18.35 4.73 -4.87
CA ASP A 154 19.64 4.44 -4.24
C ASP A 154 20.16 5.63 -3.42
N ALA A 155 19.78 6.86 -3.78
CA ALA A 155 20.11 8.08 -3.03
C ALA A 155 19.34 8.23 -1.70
N ARG A 156 18.27 7.46 -1.47
CA ARG A 156 17.48 7.55 -0.23
C ARG A 156 18.25 6.96 0.95
N PRO A 157 18.01 7.42 2.19
CA PRO A 157 18.71 6.91 3.38
C PRO A 157 18.60 5.40 3.59
N ASP A 158 17.47 4.82 3.20
CA ASP A 158 17.21 3.39 3.28
C ASP A 158 17.45 2.65 1.95
N GLY A 159 17.92 3.35 0.90
CA GLY A 159 18.17 2.80 -0.44
C GLY A 159 16.92 2.24 -1.13
N ARG A 160 15.73 2.77 -0.79
CA ARG A 160 14.43 2.24 -1.24
C ARG A 160 13.32 3.27 -1.22
N PHE A 161 12.27 3.02 -1.98
CA PHE A 161 10.99 3.73 -1.89
C PHE A 161 10.13 3.14 -0.78
N ASN A 162 9.44 4.01 -0.04
CA ASN A 162 8.49 3.59 0.98
C ASN A 162 7.07 3.48 0.42
N HIS A 163 6.80 4.20 -0.66
CA HIS A 163 5.55 4.20 -1.42
C HIS A 163 5.81 4.45 -2.90
N VAL A 164 4.91 4.00 -3.77
CA VAL A 164 4.98 4.31 -5.22
C VAL A 164 4.79 5.81 -5.48
N SER A 165 4.03 6.51 -4.64
CA SER A 165 3.86 7.97 -4.73
C SER A 165 5.14 8.75 -4.45
N ASP A 166 6.18 8.12 -3.90
CA ASP A 166 7.48 8.73 -3.71
C ASP A 166 8.14 9.14 -5.04
N LEU A 167 7.69 8.56 -6.16
CA LEU A 167 8.08 8.95 -7.51
C LEU A 167 7.67 10.39 -7.86
N LEU A 168 6.62 10.93 -7.22
CA LEU A 168 6.17 12.31 -7.42
C LEU A 168 7.14 13.36 -6.86
N ALA A 169 8.03 12.94 -5.97
CA ALA A 169 9.04 13.81 -5.37
C ALA A 169 10.36 13.83 -6.17
N ILE A 170 10.43 13.08 -7.28
CA ILE A 170 11.60 13.12 -8.18
C ILE A 170 11.50 14.41 -9.00
N GLU A 171 12.56 15.20 -8.99
CA GLU A 171 12.67 16.45 -9.74
C GLU A 171 13.66 16.30 -10.89
N GLY A 172 13.46 17.05 -11.97
CA GLY A 172 14.38 17.14 -13.12
C GLY A 172 13.97 16.34 -14.35
N ASP A 173 14.86 16.34 -15.36
CA ASP A 173 14.65 15.64 -16.62
C ASP A 173 14.54 14.13 -16.38
N GLY A 174 13.41 13.54 -16.77
CA GLY A 174 13.12 12.11 -16.55
C GLY A 174 12.29 11.80 -15.29
N ALA A 175 11.79 12.81 -14.57
CA ALA A 175 10.81 12.60 -13.51
C ALA A 175 9.45 12.17 -14.10
N PRO A 176 8.83 11.07 -13.61
CA PRO A 176 7.49 10.69 -14.04
C PRO A 176 6.45 11.68 -13.50
N GLY A 177 5.73 12.35 -14.39
CA GLY A 177 4.68 13.31 -14.02
C GLY A 177 3.50 12.67 -13.26
N ALA A 178 2.77 13.50 -12.51
CA ALA A 178 1.67 13.05 -11.64
C ALA A 178 0.59 12.24 -12.35
N THR A 179 0.26 12.60 -13.59
CA THR A 179 -0.74 11.90 -14.42
C THR A 179 -0.28 10.51 -14.85
N ARG A 180 1.03 10.28 -15.04
CA ARG A 180 1.57 8.94 -15.32
C ARG A 180 1.66 8.09 -14.07
N VAL A 181 2.03 8.70 -12.94
CA VAL A 181 2.14 7.98 -11.67
C VAL A 181 0.76 7.53 -11.17
N LEU A 182 -0.19 8.47 -11.06
CA LEU A 182 -1.49 8.23 -10.42
C LEU A 182 -2.63 7.97 -11.41
N GLY A 183 -2.44 8.23 -12.70
CA GLY A 183 -3.48 8.17 -13.73
C GLY A 183 -4.17 9.53 -13.96
N PRO A 184 -5.24 9.55 -14.77
CA PRO A 184 -6.03 10.76 -15.00
C PRO A 184 -6.56 11.31 -13.67
N LEU A 185 -6.14 12.52 -13.29
CA LEU A 185 -6.45 13.09 -11.98
C LEU A 185 -7.95 13.35 -11.78
N ASP A 186 -8.69 13.56 -12.87
CA ASP A 186 -10.14 13.72 -12.86
C ASP A 186 -10.88 12.42 -12.51
N GLU A 187 -10.23 11.27 -12.64
CA GLU A 187 -10.77 9.97 -12.22
C GLU A 187 -10.49 9.67 -10.73
N ILE A 188 -9.58 10.38 -10.05
CA ILE A 188 -9.23 10.18 -8.62
C ILE A 188 -10.27 10.85 -7.70
N SER A 189 -11.50 11.06 -8.19
CA SER A 189 -12.59 11.69 -7.46
C SER A 189 -13.17 10.77 -6.37
N ILE A 190 -12.37 10.40 -5.36
CA ILE A 190 -12.72 9.43 -4.32
C ILE A 190 -14.02 9.84 -3.60
N LEU A 191 -14.24 11.15 -3.41
CA LEU A 191 -15.43 11.69 -2.76
C LEU A 191 -16.61 11.91 -3.73
N SER A 192 -16.36 12.28 -5.00
CA SER A 192 -17.42 12.35 -6.02
C SER A 192 -17.97 10.97 -6.40
N ARG A 193 -17.26 9.89 -6.08
CA ARG A 193 -17.71 8.49 -6.26
C ARG A 193 -18.71 8.03 -5.19
N VAL A 194 -18.85 8.79 -4.11
CA VAL A 194 -19.65 8.44 -2.92
C VAL A 194 -20.97 9.19 -2.88
N ASP A 195 -21.01 10.38 -3.48
CA ASP A 195 -22.21 11.16 -3.68
C ASP A 195 -22.83 10.77 -5.04
N ASP A 196 -24.04 10.22 -5.03
CA ASP A 196 -24.84 9.75 -6.20
C ASP A 196 -25.22 10.87 -7.22
N ALA A 197 -24.31 11.77 -7.56
CA ALA A 197 -24.46 12.68 -8.69
C ALA A 197 -24.22 11.93 -10.01
N GLU A 198 -25.24 11.17 -10.43
CA GLU A 198 -25.53 10.66 -11.77
C GLU A 198 -24.35 10.48 -12.76
N GLU A 199 -23.63 9.37 -12.64
CA GLU A 199 -23.20 8.60 -13.82
C GLU A 199 -23.39 7.13 -13.51
N SER A 200 -24.10 6.36 -14.34
CA SER A 200 -24.37 4.95 -14.05
C SER A 200 -23.06 4.13 -14.08
N VAL A 201 -22.98 3.05 -13.29
CA VAL A 201 -21.84 2.08 -13.33
C VAL A 201 -21.49 1.71 -14.78
N GLY A 202 -22.50 1.58 -15.66
CA GLY A 202 -22.32 1.27 -17.08
C GLY A 202 -21.78 2.42 -17.92
N ASP A 203 -22.13 3.67 -17.63
CA ASP A 203 -21.56 4.85 -18.30
C ASP A 203 -20.10 5.08 -17.87
N ARG A 204 -19.78 4.76 -16.61
CA ARG A 204 -18.41 4.79 -16.07
C ARG A 204 -17.51 3.72 -16.68
N ILE A 205 -18.03 2.48 -16.84
CA ILE A 205 -17.33 1.41 -17.55
C ILE A 205 -17.15 1.79 -19.02
N LYS A 206 -18.13 2.44 -19.65
CA LYS A 206 -18.03 2.95 -21.01
C LYS A 206 -16.99 4.07 -21.16
N MET A 207 -16.95 5.07 -20.27
CA MET A 207 -15.91 6.10 -20.30
C MET A 207 -14.52 5.47 -20.17
N ARG A 208 -14.37 4.45 -19.33
CA ARG A 208 -13.12 3.71 -19.17
C ARG A 208 -12.75 2.89 -20.42
N LEU A 209 -13.73 2.20 -21.03
CA LEU A 209 -13.52 1.45 -22.27
C LEU A 209 -13.21 2.39 -23.46
N ASP A 210 -13.87 3.55 -23.52
CA ASP A 210 -13.66 4.58 -24.53
C ASP A 210 -12.31 5.31 -24.33
N ALA A 211 -11.82 5.44 -23.08
CA ALA A 211 -10.47 5.92 -22.77
C ALA A 211 -9.38 4.89 -23.13
N GLU A 212 -9.61 3.59 -22.89
CA GLU A 212 -8.76 2.49 -23.33
C GLU A 212 -8.68 2.38 -24.87
N LEU A 213 -9.78 2.68 -25.56
CA LEU A 213 -9.83 2.71 -27.02
C LEU A 213 -9.25 4.01 -27.63
N GLY A 214 -9.13 5.07 -26.82
CA GLY A 214 -8.74 6.41 -27.26
C GLY A 214 -7.25 6.72 -27.18
N SER A 215 -6.61 6.47 -26.03
CA SER A 215 -5.18 6.63 -25.75
C SER A 215 -4.97 6.66 -24.23
N GLY A 216 -4.20 5.75 -23.62
CA GLY A 216 -3.83 5.95 -22.22
C GLY A 216 -3.03 4.82 -21.62
N THR A 217 -1.74 5.03 -21.47
CA THR A 217 -0.80 4.17 -20.73
C THR A 217 -1.35 3.88 -19.32
N ARG A 218 -1.33 2.63 -18.87
CA ARG A 218 -1.72 2.23 -17.51
C ARG A 218 -0.91 3.05 -16.48
N PRO A 219 -1.53 3.55 -15.39
CA PRO A 219 -0.79 4.33 -14.41
C PRO A 219 0.25 3.47 -13.68
N ILE A 220 1.36 4.08 -13.30
CA ILE A 220 2.50 3.37 -12.69
C ILE A 220 2.06 2.68 -11.38
N VAL A 221 1.16 3.27 -10.60
CA VAL A 221 0.63 2.66 -9.35
C VAL A 221 -0.18 1.36 -9.56
N ASP A 222 -0.64 1.11 -10.78
CA ASP A 222 -1.36 -0.13 -11.14
C ASP A 222 -0.40 -1.25 -11.60
N VAL A 223 0.84 -0.90 -11.95
CA VAL A 223 1.87 -1.86 -12.42
C VAL A 223 2.92 -2.13 -11.36
N PHE A 224 3.24 -1.12 -10.54
CA PHE A 224 4.29 -1.20 -9.54
C PHE A 224 3.75 -1.21 -8.11
N THR A 225 4.50 -1.87 -7.24
CA THR A 225 4.32 -1.87 -5.80
C THR A 225 5.66 -1.69 -5.09
N VAL A 226 5.61 -1.37 -3.81
CA VAL A 226 6.73 -1.44 -2.87
C VAL A 226 6.51 -2.55 -1.81
N HIS A 227 5.39 -3.28 -1.95
CA HIS A 227 4.89 -4.30 -1.02
C HIS A 227 4.80 -5.66 -1.70
N SER A 228 5.85 -6.06 -2.41
CA SER A 228 5.95 -7.43 -2.95
C SER A 228 6.70 -8.30 -1.95
N PHE A 229 5.97 -8.86 -1.00
CA PHE A 229 6.49 -9.92 -0.15
C PHE A 229 5.46 -11.04 -0.04
N GLU A 230 5.88 -12.28 -0.20
CA GLU A 230 5.06 -13.47 -0.02
C GLU A 230 5.62 -14.25 1.18
N PRO A 231 4.80 -14.66 2.17
CA PRO A 231 5.23 -15.62 3.18
C PRO A 231 5.72 -16.91 2.53
N ASP A 232 6.75 -17.51 3.10
CA ASP A 232 7.31 -18.77 2.61
C ASP A 232 6.51 -19.97 3.14
N VAL A 233 5.23 -20.00 2.78
CA VAL A 233 4.28 -21.05 3.10
C VAL A 233 3.83 -21.78 1.84
N ASP A 234 3.38 -23.01 1.96
CA ASP A 234 2.77 -23.76 0.85
C ASP A 234 1.29 -23.37 0.65
N ALA A 235 0.61 -23.95 -0.35
CA ALA A 235 -0.81 -23.75 -0.64
C ALA A 235 -1.77 -24.19 0.47
N ARG A 236 -1.28 -24.86 1.51
CA ARG A 236 -2.03 -25.24 2.72
C ARG A 236 -1.71 -24.32 3.90
N GLY A 237 -0.75 -23.42 3.75
CA GLY A 237 -0.28 -22.52 4.80
C GLY A 237 0.75 -23.16 5.74
N GLY A 238 1.28 -24.34 5.39
CA GLY A 238 2.37 -25.01 6.09
C GLY A 238 3.73 -24.42 5.72
N VAL A 239 4.76 -24.74 6.52
CA VAL A 239 6.14 -24.31 6.26
C VAL A 239 6.71 -25.12 5.10
N ARG A 240 7.39 -24.46 4.16
CA ARG A 240 8.09 -25.13 3.06
C ARG A 240 9.35 -25.83 3.53
N LEU A 241 9.66 -26.96 2.90
CA LEU A 241 10.83 -27.79 3.21
C LEU A 241 12.07 -27.28 2.45
N ARG A 242 13.23 -27.39 3.10
CA ARG A 242 14.52 -26.91 2.60
C ARG A 242 15.45 -28.08 2.25
N PRO A 243 15.86 -28.21 0.98
CA PRO A 243 16.85 -29.21 0.57
C PRO A 243 18.15 -29.11 1.38
N GLY A 244 18.67 -30.25 1.82
CA GLY A 244 19.88 -30.36 2.65
C GLY A 244 19.72 -29.99 4.12
N LEU A 245 18.56 -29.47 4.54
CA LEU A 245 18.24 -29.21 5.95
C LEU A 245 17.11 -30.11 6.45
N ASP A 246 16.07 -30.27 5.63
CA ASP A 246 14.97 -31.18 5.89
C ASP A 246 15.24 -32.50 5.16
N GLU A 247 15.12 -33.62 5.87
CA GLU A 247 15.47 -34.95 5.35
C GLU A 247 14.25 -35.75 4.89
N SER A 248 13.03 -35.29 5.23
CA SER A 248 11.79 -36.01 4.94
C SER A 248 10.69 -35.08 4.47
N ALA A 249 9.85 -35.58 3.57
CA ALA A 249 8.59 -34.97 3.17
C ALA A 249 7.38 -35.70 3.76
N SER A 250 7.52 -36.40 4.90
CA SER A 250 6.42 -37.15 5.54
C SER A 250 5.20 -36.30 5.86
N ASP A 251 5.41 -35.01 6.13
CA ASP A 251 4.37 -34.06 6.49
C ASP A 251 3.68 -33.47 5.25
N PHE A 252 4.15 -33.82 4.04
CA PHE A 252 3.53 -33.42 2.79
C PHE A 252 2.25 -34.23 2.52
N GLU A 253 1.10 -33.58 2.62
CA GLU A 253 -0.18 -34.18 2.30
C GLU A 253 -0.46 -34.14 0.78
N GLY A 254 -0.03 -35.15 0.03
CA GLY A 254 -0.28 -35.22 -1.41
C GLY A 254 -0.17 -36.62 -2.00
N ARG A 255 0.06 -36.69 -3.32
CA ARG A 255 0.32 -37.97 -3.99
C ARG A 255 1.65 -38.55 -3.51
N LEU A 256 1.71 -39.87 -3.33
CA LEU A 256 2.92 -40.56 -2.90
C LEU A 256 4.08 -40.36 -3.89
N GLU A 257 3.77 -40.25 -5.19
CA GLU A 257 4.76 -39.97 -6.22
C GLU A 257 5.35 -38.55 -6.07
N THR A 258 4.53 -37.57 -5.68
CA THR A 258 5.01 -36.20 -5.41
C THR A 258 5.86 -36.15 -4.14
N GLN A 259 5.48 -36.90 -3.10
CA GLN A 259 6.29 -37.03 -1.89
C GLN A 259 7.66 -37.64 -2.20
N ALA A 260 7.70 -38.75 -2.94
CA ALA A 260 8.95 -39.40 -3.34
C ALA A 260 9.83 -38.50 -4.23
N LEU A 261 9.20 -37.66 -5.06
CA LEU A 261 9.91 -36.62 -5.82
C LEU A 261 10.58 -35.59 -4.90
N MET A 262 9.85 -35.08 -3.90
CA MET A 262 10.37 -34.12 -2.93
C MET A 262 11.51 -34.72 -2.10
N GLU A 263 11.34 -35.93 -1.55
CA GLU A 263 12.36 -36.63 -0.77
C GLU A 263 13.67 -36.80 -1.56
N ARG A 264 13.58 -37.15 -2.84
CA ARG A 264 14.75 -37.25 -3.72
C ARG A 264 15.49 -35.91 -3.88
N VAL A 265 14.76 -34.80 -3.98
CA VAL A 265 15.36 -33.46 -4.11
C VAL A 265 15.95 -33.00 -2.78
N LEU A 266 15.31 -33.34 -1.65
CA LEU A 266 15.79 -33.01 -0.32
C LEU A 266 17.14 -33.66 0.00
N THR A 267 17.31 -34.92 -0.37
CA THR A 267 18.51 -35.73 -0.06
C THR A 267 19.58 -35.72 -1.16
N GLY A 268 19.33 -35.10 -2.31
CA GLY A 268 20.25 -35.18 -3.46
C GLY A 268 20.26 -36.57 -4.13
N GLY A 269 19.18 -37.33 -3.96
CA GLY A 269 18.98 -38.61 -4.63
C GLY A 269 19.86 -39.75 -4.14
N THR A 270 20.45 -39.67 -2.95
CA THR A 270 20.95 -40.86 -2.26
C THR A 270 19.76 -41.79 -1.95
N PRO A 271 19.66 -42.99 -2.57
CA PRO A 271 18.66 -43.95 -2.15
C PRO A 271 19.01 -44.39 -0.73
N GLU A 272 18.11 -44.16 0.23
CA GLU A 272 18.20 -44.85 1.52
C GLU A 272 18.01 -46.35 1.27
N GLY A 273 19.13 -47.06 1.17
CA GLY A 273 19.21 -48.49 0.99
C GLY A 273 20.57 -49.02 1.41
N GLU A 274 20.58 -49.70 2.57
CA GLU A 274 21.67 -50.52 3.12
C GLU A 274 22.86 -49.81 3.78
N SER A 275 22.63 -49.27 4.97
CA SER A 275 23.66 -49.32 6.03
C SER A 275 23.08 -49.93 7.30
N ASP A 276 22.83 -51.25 7.29
CA ASP A 276 22.86 -52.05 8.51
C ASP A 276 22.91 -53.55 8.18
N GLY A 277 24.12 -54.03 7.91
CA GLY A 277 24.46 -55.44 7.85
C GLY A 277 25.97 -55.60 8.07
N PRO A 278 26.43 -56.33 9.10
CA PRO A 278 27.86 -56.56 9.28
C PRO A 278 28.31 -57.60 8.25
N THR A 279 28.88 -57.17 7.13
CA THR A 279 29.40 -58.09 6.13
C THR A 279 30.78 -58.59 6.55
N GLU A 280 30.83 -59.86 6.93
CA GLU A 280 32.03 -60.66 7.07
C GLU A 280 32.91 -60.60 5.81
N ALA A 281 34.21 -60.70 6.06
CA ALA A 281 35.29 -60.70 5.10
C ALA A 281 35.06 -61.59 3.86
N ALA A 282 35.20 -61.00 2.67
CA ALA A 282 35.51 -61.71 1.44
C ALA A 282 36.47 -60.87 0.57
N GLU A 283 37.39 -61.57 -0.09
CA GLU A 283 38.64 -61.15 -0.71
C GLU A 283 38.53 -60.15 -1.90
N PRO A 284 39.64 -59.46 -2.28
CA PRO A 284 39.60 -58.41 -3.30
C PRO A 284 39.69 -59.01 -4.70
N ALA A 285 38.69 -58.68 -5.54
CA ALA A 285 38.73 -58.94 -6.98
C ALA A 285 38.72 -57.61 -7.74
N GLU A 286 39.84 -57.37 -8.41
CA GLU A 286 40.13 -56.59 -9.62
C GLU A 286 39.06 -55.64 -10.18
N ASP A 287 39.41 -54.34 -10.19
CA ASP A 287 39.15 -53.32 -11.22
C ASP A 287 37.88 -53.48 -12.08
N GLN A 288 36.74 -53.18 -11.48
CA GLN A 288 35.64 -52.53 -12.20
C GLN A 288 35.50 -51.12 -11.63
N GLN A 289 35.81 -50.14 -12.47
CA GLN A 289 35.51 -48.74 -12.25
C GLN A 289 33.98 -48.58 -12.37
N ASP A 290 33.26 -49.11 -11.38
CA ASP A 290 31.87 -48.76 -11.15
C ASP A 290 31.88 -47.27 -10.82
N SER A 291 31.44 -46.48 -11.79
CA SER A 291 31.11 -45.09 -11.55
C SER A 291 29.93 -45.13 -10.60
N GLU A 292 30.17 -44.91 -9.31
CA GLU A 292 29.10 -44.66 -8.34
C GLU A 292 28.13 -43.66 -8.99
N PRO A 293 26.80 -43.91 -8.96
CA PRO A 293 25.87 -42.92 -9.45
C PRO A 293 26.12 -41.64 -8.65
N GLU A 294 26.72 -40.65 -9.32
CA GLU A 294 27.09 -39.38 -8.75
C GLU A 294 25.81 -38.78 -8.15
N ALA A 295 25.75 -38.70 -6.82
CA ALA A 295 24.59 -38.17 -6.12
C ALA A 295 24.28 -36.78 -6.68
N ASP A 296 23.01 -36.53 -6.96
CA ASP A 296 22.59 -35.23 -7.47
C ASP A 296 22.94 -34.16 -6.41
N PRO A 297 23.65 -33.09 -6.77
CA PRO A 297 24.01 -32.07 -5.79
C PRO A 297 22.75 -31.40 -5.25
N VAL A 298 22.69 -31.23 -3.93
CA VAL A 298 21.61 -30.53 -3.24
C VAL A 298 21.49 -29.10 -3.81
N PRO A 299 20.29 -28.65 -4.21
CA PRO A 299 20.13 -27.34 -4.83
C PRO A 299 20.35 -26.21 -3.83
N THR A 300 21.24 -25.28 -4.18
CA THR A 300 21.58 -24.08 -3.37
C THR A 300 21.03 -22.77 -3.93
N SER A 301 20.43 -22.81 -5.13
CA SER A 301 19.79 -21.67 -5.79
C SER A 301 18.39 -22.03 -6.27
N SER A 302 17.51 -21.05 -6.49
CA SER A 302 16.16 -21.34 -7.00
C SER A 302 16.19 -21.95 -8.41
N GLU A 303 17.15 -21.55 -9.24
CA GLU A 303 17.35 -22.12 -10.59
C GLU A 303 17.87 -23.57 -10.51
N ALA A 304 18.75 -23.86 -9.55
CA ALA A 304 19.20 -25.21 -9.25
C ALA A 304 18.05 -26.09 -8.73
N LEU A 305 17.14 -25.53 -7.92
CA LEU A 305 15.96 -26.24 -7.41
C LEU A 305 15.01 -26.66 -8.55
N VAL A 306 14.69 -25.75 -9.47
CA VAL A 306 13.87 -26.07 -10.65
C VAL A 306 14.54 -27.16 -11.49
N SER A 307 15.84 -27.03 -11.72
CA SER A 307 16.63 -28.01 -12.48
C SER A 307 16.65 -29.39 -11.80
N ALA A 308 16.81 -29.43 -10.48
CA ALA A 308 16.79 -30.66 -9.69
C ALA A 308 15.41 -31.34 -9.73
N LEU A 309 14.33 -30.58 -9.55
CA LEU A 309 12.96 -31.08 -9.66
C LEU A 309 12.68 -31.68 -11.04
N ARG A 310 13.13 -31.04 -12.12
CA ARG A 310 12.97 -31.56 -13.48
C ARG A 310 13.74 -32.86 -13.72
N ARG A 311 14.98 -32.96 -13.23
CA ARG A 311 15.77 -34.21 -13.32
C ARG A 311 15.08 -35.32 -12.55
N ALA A 312 14.67 -35.03 -11.31
CA ALA A 312 14.02 -36.01 -10.45
C ALA A 312 12.63 -36.44 -10.97
N SER A 313 11.87 -35.54 -11.60
CA SER A 313 10.56 -35.86 -12.18
C SER A 313 10.64 -36.84 -13.34
N ALA A 314 11.74 -36.84 -14.11
CA ALA A 314 11.95 -37.82 -15.17
C ALA A 314 12.02 -39.26 -14.65
N SER A 315 12.48 -39.44 -13.40
CA SER A 315 12.54 -40.73 -12.72
C SER A 315 11.29 -41.09 -11.91
N THR A 316 10.34 -40.15 -11.78
CA THR A 316 9.12 -40.32 -10.97
C THR A 316 7.86 -39.96 -11.80
N PRO A 317 7.46 -40.82 -12.77
CA PRO A 317 6.29 -40.56 -13.59
C PRO A 317 5.02 -40.44 -12.74
N GLY A 318 4.20 -39.41 -12.99
CA GLY A 318 2.94 -39.16 -12.26
C GLY A 318 3.07 -38.22 -11.07
N ALA A 319 4.29 -37.86 -10.66
CA ALA A 319 4.53 -36.82 -9.69
C ALA A 319 4.07 -35.45 -10.21
N ASP A 320 3.51 -34.66 -9.31
CA ASP A 320 3.09 -33.28 -9.58
C ASP A 320 4.25 -32.32 -9.25
N VAL A 321 4.92 -31.83 -10.29
CA VAL A 321 6.07 -30.93 -10.16
C VAL A 321 5.67 -29.56 -9.59
N GLY A 322 4.48 -29.06 -9.93
CA GLY A 322 3.97 -27.79 -9.42
C GLY A 322 3.74 -27.87 -7.91
N SER A 323 3.06 -28.92 -7.46
CA SER A 323 2.85 -29.18 -6.03
C SER A 323 4.18 -29.41 -5.28
N ALA A 324 5.14 -30.11 -5.87
CA ALA A 324 6.46 -30.31 -5.26
C ALA A 324 7.23 -28.98 -5.14
N PHE A 325 7.19 -28.13 -6.18
CA PHE A 325 7.86 -26.84 -6.16
C PHE A 325 7.24 -25.89 -5.12
N ASP A 326 5.91 -25.89 -4.97
CA ASP A 326 5.25 -25.06 -3.96
C ASP A 326 5.53 -25.52 -2.52
N GLY A 327 5.89 -26.79 -2.31
CA GLY A 327 6.28 -27.33 -1.01
C GLY A 327 7.76 -27.12 -0.65
N LEU A 328 8.59 -26.62 -1.57
CA LEU A 328 10.04 -26.50 -1.38
C LEU A 328 10.51 -25.04 -1.40
N THR A 329 11.56 -24.75 -0.65
CA THR A 329 12.21 -23.44 -0.61
C THR A 329 13.72 -23.58 -0.46
N ILE A 330 14.44 -22.61 -1.01
CA ILE A 330 15.89 -22.42 -0.77
C ILE A 330 16.16 -21.14 0.02
N HIS A 331 15.11 -20.39 0.37
CA HIS A 331 15.23 -19.10 1.03
C HIS A 331 15.24 -19.28 2.54
N GLU A 332 16.05 -18.46 3.20
CA GLU A 332 16.05 -18.34 4.65
C GLU A 332 15.18 -17.15 5.07
N GLY A 333 14.47 -17.26 6.19
CA GLY A 333 13.76 -16.12 6.78
C GLY A 333 12.24 -16.13 6.67
N GLY A 334 11.63 -17.14 6.05
CA GLY A 334 10.17 -17.34 6.07
C GLY A 334 9.37 -16.38 5.18
N TRP A 335 10.03 -15.57 4.34
CA TRP A 335 9.40 -14.64 3.39
C TRP A 335 10.22 -14.56 2.10
N ARG A 336 9.59 -14.18 0.99
CA ARG A 336 10.20 -13.99 -0.33
C ARG A 336 9.74 -12.68 -0.93
N ASN A 337 10.68 -11.83 -1.36
CA ASN A 337 10.34 -10.56 -2.01
C ASN A 337 10.34 -10.68 -3.53
N GLY A 338 9.60 -9.80 -4.19
CA GLY A 338 9.66 -9.60 -5.64
C GLY A 338 9.03 -10.73 -6.48
N LEU A 339 8.22 -11.60 -5.87
CA LEU A 339 7.47 -12.60 -6.62
C LEU A 339 6.26 -11.98 -7.30
N LEU A 340 6.15 -12.16 -8.62
CA LEU A 340 5.05 -11.66 -9.42
C LEU A 340 3.97 -12.72 -9.64
N ASP A 341 2.75 -12.48 -9.20
CA ASP A 341 1.60 -13.34 -9.46
C ASP A 341 1.18 -13.27 -10.94
N ILE A 342 1.49 -14.32 -11.69
CA ILE A 342 1.20 -14.43 -13.12
C ILE A 342 -0.30 -14.38 -13.45
N ASN A 343 -1.16 -14.77 -12.50
CA ASN A 343 -2.59 -14.85 -12.72
C ASN A 343 -3.28 -13.49 -12.66
N THR A 344 -2.72 -12.54 -11.91
CA THR A 344 -3.27 -11.19 -11.74
C THR A 344 -2.44 -10.10 -12.42
N ALA A 345 -1.17 -10.36 -12.73
CA ALA A 345 -0.26 -9.36 -13.28
C ALA A 345 -0.71 -8.77 -14.63
N PRO A 346 -0.59 -7.44 -14.83
CA PRO A 346 -0.81 -6.84 -16.13
C PRO A 346 0.33 -7.17 -17.12
N VAL A 347 0.08 -6.94 -18.41
CA VAL A 347 1.06 -7.23 -19.48
C VAL A 347 2.39 -6.50 -19.24
N GLU A 348 2.31 -5.24 -18.81
CA GLU A 348 3.47 -4.39 -18.53
C GLU A 348 4.32 -4.93 -17.36
N ALA A 349 3.69 -5.47 -16.31
CA ALA A 349 4.41 -6.06 -15.19
C ALA A 349 5.13 -7.36 -15.59
N LEU A 350 4.47 -8.20 -16.40
CA LEU A 350 5.05 -9.45 -16.89
C LEU A 350 6.29 -9.20 -17.75
N GLN A 351 6.28 -8.16 -18.59
CA GLN A 351 7.42 -7.77 -19.42
C GLN A 351 8.65 -7.33 -18.60
N GLY A 352 8.44 -6.90 -17.35
CA GLY A 352 9.53 -6.59 -16.43
C GLY A 352 10.29 -7.82 -15.91
N ILE A 353 9.80 -9.04 -16.15
CA ILE A 353 10.46 -10.27 -15.72
C ILE A 353 11.45 -10.75 -16.80
N PRO A 354 12.74 -10.95 -16.46
CA PRO A 354 13.71 -11.51 -17.40
C PRO A 354 13.25 -12.86 -17.96
N GLY A 355 13.20 -12.96 -19.29
CA GLY A 355 12.74 -14.15 -20.00
C GLY A 355 11.29 -14.07 -20.50
N ILE A 356 10.53 -13.04 -20.14
CA ILE A 356 9.19 -12.78 -20.68
C ILE A 356 9.24 -11.60 -21.65
N ASP A 357 9.06 -11.85 -22.95
CA ASP A 357 8.92 -10.78 -23.93
C ASP A 357 7.47 -10.28 -24.05
N SER A 358 7.27 -9.21 -24.82
CA SER A 358 5.95 -8.60 -25.03
C SER A 358 4.92 -9.57 -25.62
N SER A 359 5.35 -10.46 -26.52
CA SER A 359 4.48 -11.43 -27.17
C SER A 359 4.03 -12.54 -26.21
N LEU A 360 4.96 -13.04 -25.39
CA LEU A 360 4.68 -14.05 -24.36
C LEU A 360 3.82 -13.46 -23.25
N ALA A 361 4.10 -12.24 -22.78
CA ALA A 361 3.28 -11.55 -21.78
C ALA A 361 1.82 -11.41 -22.25
N ALA A 362 1.61 -10.95 -23.49
CA ALA A 362 0.27 -10.84 -24.07
C ALA A 362 -0.41 -12.21 -24.22
N ALA A 363 0.33 -13.25 -24.62
CA ALA A 363 -0.19 -14.60 -24.74
C ALA A 363 -0.60 -15.19 -23.37
N ILE A 364 0.18 -14.97 -22.32
CA ILE A 364 -0.13 -15.38 -20.94
C ILE A 364 -1.44 -14.72 -20.49
N VAL A 365 -1.55 -13.40 -20.62
CA VAL A 365 -2.75 -12.66 -20.20
C VAL A 365 -3.98 -13.07 -21.00
N ALA A 366 -3.84 -13.28 -22.31
CA ALA A 366 -4.94 -13.76 -23.15
C ALA A 366 -5.36 -15.19 -22.80
N ARG A 367 -4.41 -16.06 -22.44
CA ARG A 367 -4.69 -17.47 -22.17
C ARG A 367 -5.28 -17.69 -20.79
N ARG A 368 -4.79 -17.00 -19.76
CA ARG A 368 -5.11 -17.27 -18.34
C ARG A 368 -6.61 -17.30 -18.05
N GLU A 369 -7.40 -16.45 -18.69
CA GLU A 369 -8.87 -16.40 -18.49
C GLU A 369 -9.57 -17.70 -18.91
N SER A 370 -8.99 -18.43 -19.88
CA SER A 370 -9.52 -19.68 -20.42
C SER A 370 -8.99 -20.94 -19.74
N VAL A 371 -7.95 -20.81 -18.90
CA VAL A 371 -7.37 -21.94 -18.16
C VAL A 371 -8.31 -22.31 -17.01
N ALA A 372 -8.48 -23.59 -16.73
CA ALA A 372 -9.28 -24.03 -15.59
C ALA A 372 -8.62 -23.57 -14.27
N GLU A 373 -9.44 -23.16 -13.31
CA GLU A 373 -8.99 -22.51 -12.06
C GLU A 373 -7.97 -23.37 -11.29
N ASP A 374 -8.24 -24.68 -11.19
CA ASP A 374 -7.37 -25.68 -10.57
C ASP A 374 -5.98 -25.77 -11.22
N ARG A 375 -5.88 -25.52 -12.52
CA ARG A 375 -4.59 -25.51 -13.23
C ARG A 375 -3.84 -24.19 -13.10
N ARG A 376 -4.52 -23.06 -12.91
CA ARG A 376 -3.87 -21.74 -12.79
C ARG A 376 -2.98 -21.65 -11.55
N PHE A 377 -3.23 -22.50 -10.56
CA PHE A 377 -2.46 -22.56 -9.33
C PHE A 377 -1.06 -23.17 -9.53
N ASP A 378 -0.86 -23.92 -10.61
CA ASP A 378 0.44 -24.47 -10.98
C ASP A 378 1.30 -23.42 -11.69
N ARG A 379 2.47 -23.08 -11.14
CA ARG A 379 3.43 -22.14 -11.76
C ARG A 379 3.94 -22.60 -13.13
N PHE A 380 3.74 -23.87 -13.47
CA PHE A 380 4.09 -24.47 -14.76
C PHE A 380 2.94 -24.49 -15.78
N TRP A 381 1.76 -23.93 -15.47
CA TRP A 381 0.63 -23.92 -16.40
C TRP A 381 0.95 -23.34 -17.79
N PRO A 382 1.82 -22.31 -17.96
CA PRO A 382 2.16 -21.82 -19.30
C PRO A 382 2.91 -22.84 -20.15
N VAL A 383 3.69 -23.73 -19.52
CA VAL A 383 4.35 -24.86 -20.19
C VAL A 383 3.32 -25.92 -20.57
N ALA A 384 2.39 -26.22 -19.67
CA ALA A 384 1.31 -27.19 -19.91
C ALA A 384 0.34 -26.74 -21.03
N GLU A 385 0.15 -25.43 -21.18
CA GLU A 385 -0.64 -24.82 -22.27
C GLU A 385 0.18 -24.56 -23.54
N GLU A 386 1.41 -25.09 -23.62
CA GLU A 386 2.32 -24.98 -24.78
C GLU A 386 2.64 -23.54 -25.20
N LEU A 387 2.57 -22.58 -24.27
CA LEU A 387 2.91 -21.17 -24.54
C LEU A 387 4.42 -20.95 -24.60
N VAL A 388 5.19 -21.79 -23.89
CA VAL A 388 6.63 -21.64 -23.71
C VAL A 388 7.30 -23.00 -23.54
N GLU A 389 8.53 -23.13 -24.04
CA GLU A 389 9.33 -24.34 -23.87
C GLU A 389 9.79 -24.50 -22.40
N PRO A 390 9.78 -25.71 -21.82
CA PRO A 390 10.18 -25.93 -20.43
C PRO A 390 11.55 -25.32 -20.07
N ALA A 391 12.55 -25.44 -20.96
CA ALA A 391 13.90 -24.93 -20.70
C ALA A 391 13.94 -23.40 -20.58
N ALA A 392 13.16 -22.68 -21.39
CA ALA A 392 13.06 -21.22 -21.33
C ALA A 392 12.33 -20.75 -20.05
N TRP A 393 11.41 -21.57 -19.54
CA TRP A 393 10.62 -21.25 -18.34
C TRP A 393 11.41 -21.36 -17.03
N ASP A 394 12.54 -22.07 -17.00
CA ASP A 394 13.34 -22.29 -15.77
C ASP A 394 13.87 -21.00 -15.15
N VAL A 395 14.15 -19.99 -15.98
CA VAL A 395 14.60 -18.67 -15.52
C VAL A 395 13.43 -17.85 -14.97
N VAL A 396 12.20 -18.11 -15.44
CA VAL A 396 11.02 -17.33 -15.06
C VAL A 396 10.38 -17.86 -13.78
N VAL A 397 10.23 -19.18 -13.63
CA VAL A 397 9.52 -19.83 -12.51
C VAL A 397 9.95 -19.33 -11.11
N PRO A 398 11.25 -19.15 -10.81
CA PRO A 398 11.69 -18.65 -9.51
C PRO A 398 11.21 -17.24 -9.14
N ARG A 399 10.82 -16.44 -10.14
CA ARG A 399 10.50 -15.01 -10.04
C ARG A 399 8.99 -14.75 -10.05
N ILE A 400 8.18 -15.80 -10.26
CA ILE A 400 6.72 -15.70 -10.32
C ILE A 400 6.04 -16.49 -9.19
N SER A 401 4.81 -16.14 -8.91
CA SER A 401 3.85 -16.85 -8.06
C SER A 401 2.53 -17.02 -8.81
N THR A 402 1.58 -17.72 -8.20
CA THR A 402 0.22 -17.95 -8.73
C THR A 402 -0.87 -17.42 -7.80
N ARG A 403 -0.47 -16.65 -6.79
CA ARG A 403 -1.32 -16.16 -5.71
C ARG A 403 -0.81 -14.84 -5.13
N SER A 404 -1.69 -14.15 -4.43
CA SER A 404 -1.37 -12.99 -3.60
C SER A 404 -1.90 -13.19 -2.18
N LEU A 405 -1.08 -12.86 -1.19
CA LEU A 405 -1.50 -12.82 0.22
C LEU A 405 -1.52 -11.41 0.77
N LEU A 406 -1.13 -10.44 -0.05
CA LEU A 406 -1.23 -9.01 0.26
C LEU A 406 -2.31 -8.38 -0.60
N TRP A 407 -3.18 -7.62 0.06
CA TRP A 407 -4.37 -7.05 -0.58
C TRP A 407 -4.48 -5.57 -0.25
N ARG A 408 -4.66 -4.78 -1.32
CA ARG A 408 -4.90 -3.35 -1.24
C ARG A 408 -6.38 -3.04 -1.49
N ALA A 409 -6.92 -2.13 -0.68
CA ALA A 409 -8.25 -1.59 -0.84
C ALA A 409 -8.30 -0.11 -0.46
N ILE A 410 -9.28 0.62 -0.99
CA ILE A 410 -9.64 1.95 -0.48
C ILE A 410 -11.01 1.84 0.19
N LEU A 411 -11.05 2.15 1.48
CA LEU A 411 -12.24 2.19 2.30
C LEU A 411 -12.68 3.64 2.47
N VAL A 412 -13.89 3.97 2.01
CA VAL A 412 -14.56 5.23 2.34
C VAL A 412 -15.55 4.98 3.44
N VAL A 413 -15.42 5.73 4.53
CA VAL A 413 -16.21 5.55 5.75
C VAL A 413 -16.87 6.86 6.11
N GLY A 414 -18.15 6.78 6.44
CA GLY A 414 -18.94 7.93 6.86
C GLY A 414 -20.21 7.49 7.59
N LEU A 415 -21.03 8.48 7.93
CA LEU A 415 -22.29 8.28 8.63
C LEU A 415 -23.46 8.45 7.66
N VAL A 416 -24.47 7.59 7.78
CA VAL A 416 -25.73 7.69 7.04
C VAL A 416 -26.93 7.66 8.00
N PRO A 417 -28.10 8.18 7.61
CA PRO A 417 -29.35 7.93 8.33
C PRO A 417 -29.64 6.42 8.39
N GLY A 418 -30.11 5.93 9.54
CA GLY A 418 -30.33 4.50 9.78
C GLY A 418 -31.50 3.91 8.98
N ASP A 419 -32.39 4.74 8.47
CA ASP A 419 -33.46 4.36 7.55
C ASP A 419 -33.03 4.38 6.07
N GLU A 420 -31.84 4.91 5.76
CA GLU A 420 -31.30 5.03 4.41
C GLU A 420 -29.80 4.64 4.38
N PRO A 421 -29.45 3.35 4.59
CA PRO A 421 -28.06 2.88 4.68
C PRO A 421 -27.25 3.07 3.37
N GLU A 422 -27.94 3.18 2.24
CA GLU A 422 -27.36 3.43 0.92
C GLU A 422 -27.22 4.92 0.59
N GLY A 423 -27.72 5.82 1.45
CA GLY A 423 -27.68 7.27 1.25
C GLY A 423 -26.27 7.88 1.22
N PRO A 424 -26.15 9.19 0.94
CA PRO A 424 -24.85 9.86 0.86
C PRO A 424 -24.13 9.86 2.22
N LEU A 425 -22.81 9.62 2.19
CA LEU A 425 -21.99 9.61 3.41
C LEU A 425 -21.81 11.03 3.93
N GLN A 426 -22.11 11.24 5.22
CA GLN A 426 -21.82 12.48 5.92
C GLN A 426 -20.36 12.48 6.38
N SER A 427 -19.64 13.56 6.07
CA SER A 427 -18.23 13.78 6.43
C SER A 427 -17.30 12.58 6.12
N PRO A 428 -17.31 12.04 4.88
CA PRO A 428 -16.59 10.84 4.55
C PRO A 428 -15.07 11.00 4.69
N VAL A 429 -14.43 9.93 5.15
CA VAL A 429 -12.97 9.78 5.20
C VAL A 429 -12.58 8.59 4.32
N ALA A 430 -11.54 8.74 3.51
CA ALA A 430 -11.07 7.69 2.62
C ALA A 430 -9.67 7.21 3.05
N TRP A 431 -9.57 5.93 3.41
CA TRP A 431 -8.31 5.30 3.81
C TRP A 431 -7.91 4.21 2.82
N GLU A 432 -6.68 4.31 2.34
CA GLU A 432 -6.00 3.24 1.64
C GLU A 432 -5.37 2.29 2.67
N VAL A 433 -5.58 0.99 2.46
CA VAL A 433 -5.16 -0.05 3.38
C VAL A 433 -4.48 -1.16 2.59
N VAL A 434 -3.34 -1.62 3.08
CA VAL A 434 -2.68 -2.84 2.61
C VAL A 434 -2.68 -3.85 3.75
N VAL A 435 -3.25 -5.03 3.51
CA VAL A 435 -3.39 -6.10 4.50
C VAL A 435 -2.60 -7.32 4.05
N ASP A 436 -1.75 -7.83 4.94
CA ASP A 436 -1.03 -9.09 4.80
C ASP A 436 -1.83 -10.22 5.48
N CYS A 437 -2.25 -11.19 4.68
CA CYS A 437 -3.00 -12.38 5.09
C CYS A 437 -2.13 -13.64 5.09
N GLY A 438 -0.82 -13.48 5.05
CA GLY A 438 0.13 -14.59 5.02
C GLY A 438 0.07 -15.49 6.25
N LEU A 439 -0.23 -14.89 7.41
CA LEU A 439 -0.42 -15.59 8.66
C LEU A 439 -1.90 -15.77 8.99
N GLN A 440 -2.20 -16.63 9.96
CA GLN A 440 -3.58 -16.85 10.43
C GLN A 440 -4.24 -15.56 10.92
N THR A 441 -3.46 -14.67 11.54
CA THR A 441 -3.92 -13.34 11.93
C THR A 441 -3.47 -12.32 10.88
N PRO A 442 -4.41 -11.63 10.21
CA PRO A 442 -4.07 -10.63 9.22
C PRO A 442 -3.36 -9.45 9.87
N ARG A 443 -2.42 -8.85 9.14
CA ARG A 443 -1.62 -7.72 9.60
C ARG A 443 -1.85 -6.52 8.70
N ILE A 444 -1.98 -5.34 9.28
CA ILE A 444 -2.02 -4.11 8.51
C ILE A 444 -0.58 -3.71 8.18
N VAL A 445 -0.24 -3.78 6.89
CA VAL A 445 1.08 -3.40 6.36
C VAL A 445 1.15 -1.89 6.20
N GLU A 446 0.06 -1.31 5.70
CA GLU A 446 -0.01 0.09 5.39
C GLU A 446 -1.41 0.63 5.69
N LEU A 447 -1.45 1.84 6.21
CA LEU A 447 -2.68 2.60 6.41
C LEU A 447 -2.40 4.06 6.08
N ARG A 448 -3.05 4.58 5.05
CA ARG A 448 -2.85 5.93 4.54
C ARG A 448 -4.15 6.67 4.39
N ASP A 449 -4.19 7.90 4.88
CA ASP A 449 -5.30 8.81 4.61
C ASP A 449 -5.16 9.38 3.20
N VAL A 450 -6.11 9.05 2.34
CA VAL A 450 -6.16 9.48 0.93
C VAL A 450 -7.33 10.44 0.66
N THR A 451 -7.98 10.94 1.70
CA THR A 451 -9.14 11.83 1.60
C THR A 451 -8.86 13.08 0.75
N LEU A 452 -7.63 13.61 0.81
CA LEU A 452 -7.20 14.81 0.07
C LEU A 452 -6.17 14.52 -1.03
N LEU A 453 -6.05 13.27 -1.47
CA LEU A 453 -5.03 12.85 -2.43
C LEU A 453 -5.16 13.56 -3.78
N GLU A 454 -6.39 13.68 -4.29
CA GLU A 454 -6.69 14.36 -5.55
C GLU A 454 -6.26 15.84 -5.52
N LEU A 455 -6.65 16.56 -4.46
CA LEU A 455 -6.29 17.97 -4.28
C LEU A 455 -4.76 18.13 -4.28
N THR A 456 -4.07 17.26 -3.56
CA THR A 456 -2.61 17.29 -3.45
C THR A 456 -1.95 17.03 -4.81
N ALA A 457 -2.43 16.04 -5.56
CA ALA A 457 -1.91 15.71 -6.88
C ALA A 457 -2.11 16.86 -7.89
N ARG A 458 -3.26 17.53 -7.88
CA ARG A 458 -3.52 18.70 -8.73
C ARG A 458 -2.62 19.88 -8.39
N LEU A 459 -2.37 20.15 -7.11
CA LEU A 459 -1.45 21.21 -6.69
C LEU A 459 -0.01 20.94 -7.15
N LEU A 460 0.44 19.69 -7.06
CA LEU A 460 1.77 19.28 -7.53
C LEU A 460 1.89 19.37 -9.06
N ALA A 461 0.87 18.94 -9.80
CA ALA A 461 0.85 19.07 -11.26
C ALA A 461 0.91 20.54 -11.70
N ALA A 462 0.12 21.41 -11.07
CA ALA A 462 0.12 22.84 -11.36
C ALA A 462 1.47 23.52 -11.02
N ALA A 463 2.15 23.07 -9.96
CA ALA A 463 3.47 23.58 -9.61
C ALA A 463 4.54 23.19 -10.65
N GLY A 464 4.53 21.93 -11.12
CA GLY A 464 5.47 21.47 -12.15
C GLY A 464 5.31 22.15 -13.51
N GLU A 465 4.08 22.50 -13.89
CA GLU A 465 3.81 23.29 -15.10
C GLU A 465 4.36 24.72 -14.98
N ALA A 466 4.19 25.36 -13.82
CA ALA A 466 4.71 26.71 -13.57
C ALA A 466 6.25 26.78 -13.63
N ASP A 467 6.95 25.78 -13.09
CA ASP A 467 8.42 25.74 -13.14
C ASP A 467 8.96 25.48 -14.56
N SER A 468 8.22 24.76 -15.40
CA SER A 468 8.56 24.52 -16.82
C SER A 468 8.40 25.78 -17.69
N GLU A 469 7.36 26.60 -17.43
CA GLU A 469 7.16 27.88 -18.12
C GLU A 469 8.24 28.91 -17.77
N PHE A 470 8.76 28.91 -16.53
CA PHE A 470 9.86 29.80 -16.13
C PHE A 470 11.24 29.36 -16.67
N SER A 471 11.45 28.05 -16.86
CA SER A 471 12.73 27.51 -17.41
C SER A 471 12.82 27.63 -18.94
N SER A 472 11.70 27.63 -19.65
CA SER A 472 11.66 27.74 -21.12
C SER A 472 11.76 29.18 -21.66
N ALA A 473 11.85 30.19 -20.78
CA ALA A 473 12.15 31.57 -21.16
C ALA A 473 13.65 31.71 -21.51
N ALA A 474 14.02 31.31 -22.73
CA ALA A 474 15.35 31.53 -23.29
C ALA A 474 15.74 33.03 -23.27
N PRO A 475 17.02 33.38 -23.03
CA PRO A 475 17.44 34.77 -22.90
C PRO A 475 17.31 35.48 -24.24
N LEU A 476 16.50 36.54 -24.29
CA LEU A 476 16.39 37.44 -25.44
C LEU A 476 17.73 38.17 -25.65
N ALA A 477 18.60 37.58 -26.47
CA ALA A 477 19.82 38.21 -26.95
C ALA A 477 19.72 38.50 -28.45
N GLY A 478 19.51 39.79 -28.77
CA GLY A 478 20.23 40.47 -29.84
C GLY A 478 19.54 40.58 -31.20
N GLU A 479 18.88 41.72 -31.43
CA GLU A 479 18.94 42.37 -32.74
C GLU A 479 19.38 43.83 -32.57
N GLN A 480 20.49 44.15 -33.24
CA GLN A 480 21.06 45.49 -33.33
C GLN A 480 20.18 46.34 -34.24
N SER A 481 19.81 47.54 -33.78
CA SER A 481 19.69 48.68 -34.70
C SER A 481 20.18 49.96 -34.02
N SER A 482 21.12 50.59 -34.70
CA SER A 482 21.80 51.84 -34.41
C SER A 482 20.89 53.06 -34.64
N GLY A 483 20.91 54.05 -33.74
CA GLY A 483 20.37 55.38 -34.08
C GLY A 483 20.01 56.33 -32.92
N SER A 484 21.03 56.84 -32.22
CA SER A 484 21.19 58.22 -31.72
C SER A 484 20.05 59.04 -31.06
N VAL A 485 20.39 59.59 -29.88
CA VAL A 485 20.05 60.91 -29.29
C VAL A 485 19.01 60.97 -28.15
N ASP A 486 19.56 61.30 -26.97
CA ASP A 486 19.13 62.11 -25.81
C ASP A 486 17.92 61.83 -24.90
N GLU A 487 18.27 62.00 -23.61
CA GLU A 487 17.52 62.58 -22.48
C GLU A 487 16.32 61.84 -21.88
N GLY A 488 16.64 61.04 -20.86
CA GLY A 488 16.38 61.39 -19.46
C GLY A 488 14.93 61.50 -19.02
N LEU A 489 14.38 60.45 -18.40
CA LEU A 489 13.19 60.58 -17.55
C LEU A 489 12.94 59.45 -16.55
N PHE A 490 13.97 58.83 -15.94
CA PHE A 490 13.73 58.03 -14.72
C PHE A 490 14.89 58.23 -13.77
N ASP A 491 14.80 59.36 -13.08
CA ASP A 491 15.54 59.71 -11.87
C ASP A 491 15.07 58.81 -10.70
N ASP A 492 16.01 58.58 -9.80
CA ASP A 492 16.01 57.61 -8.73
C ASP A 492 14.82 57.72 -7.76
N SER A 493 14.14 56.59 -7.51
CA SER A 493 13.43 56.33 -6.24
C SER A 493 13.21 54.82 -6.08
N PRO A 494 13.85 54.15 -5.10
CA PRO A 494 13.55 52.76 -4.79
C PRO A 494 12.14 52.64 -4.18
N LEU A 495 11.27 51.92 -4.88
CA LEU A 495 9.86 51.67 -4.52
C LEU A 495 9.67 50.55 -3.49
N PHE A 496 10.72 50.23 -2.71
CA PHE A 496 10.68 49.26 -1.62
C PHE A 496 11.45 49.82 -0.44
N THR A 497 10.75 50.50 0.46
CA THR A 497 11.23 50.71 1.82
C THR A 497 11.04 49.42 2.60
N ASP A 498 12.15 48.85 3.03
CA ASP A 498 12.24 47.79 4.03
C ASP A 498 11.46 48.19 5.30
N GLY A 499 10.38 47.47 5.58
CA GLY A 499 9.65 47.50 6.83
C GLY A 499 9.04 46.13 7.09
N PRO A 500 9.21 45.53 8.28
CA PRO A 500 8.67 44.21 8.58
C PRO A 500 7.14 44.27 8.64
N LEU A 501 6.46 43.46 7.81
CA LEU A 501 5.00 43.37 7.70
C LEU A 501 4.41 42.23 8.56
N PHE A 502 5.10 41.81 9.62
CA PHE A 502 4.63 40.78 10.55
C PHE A 502 5.17 41.06 11.96
N ASP A 503 4.55 42.02 12.67
CA ASP A 503 4.61 42.10 14.12
C ASP A 503 3.25 41.62 14.67
N GLU A 504 2.98 40.32 14.57
CA GLU A 504 2.05 39.64 15.46
C GLU A 504 2.87 38.74 16.40
N PRO A 505 2.76 38.90 17.72
CA PRO A 505 3.39 37.96 18.66
C PRO A 505 2.71 36.59 18.56
N PRO A 506 3.45 35.47 18.71
CA PRO A 506 2.88 34.13 18.67
C PRO A 506 1.85 33.96 19.79
N LEU A 507 0.61 33.64 19.41
CA LEU A 507 -0.51 33.36 20.31
C LEU A 507 -0.42 31.95 20.94
N PHE A 508 0.79 31.52 21.31
CA PHE A 508 1.04 30.31 22.07
C PHE A 508 2.14 30.61 23.08
N ASP A 509 1.76 31.29 24.16
CA ASP A 509 2.55 31.26 25.38
C ASP A 509 2.44 29.86 25.99
N ASP A 510 3.60 29.23 26.16
CA ASP A 510 3.84 28.03 26.95
C ASP A 510 3.34 28.25 28.40
N LEU A 511 2.14 27.77 28.68
CA LEU A 511 1.67 27.50 30.04
C LEU A 511 1.14 26.06 30.12
N PRO A 512 1.67 25.23 31.04
CA PRO A 512 1.24 23.85 31.18
C PRO A 512 -0.18 23.81 31.74
N LEU A 513 -1.15 23.41 30.94
CA LEU A 513 -2.56 23.27 31.35
C LEU A 513 -2.87 21.88 31.95
N PHE A 514 -1.86 21.18 32.48
CA PHE A 514 -2.02 19.94 33.24
C PHE A 514 -0.95 19.87 34.33
N ASP A 515 -1.25 20.43 35.50
CA ASP A 515 -0.58 20.02 36.73
C ASP A 515 -1.05 18.60 37.10
N GLY A 516 -0.13 17.64 36.94
CA GLY A 516 0.05 16.52 37.88
C GLY A 516 -1.15 15.63 38.20
N ALA A 517 -1.82 15.02 37.22
CA ALA A 517 -2.65 13.85 37.45
C ALA A 517 -2.37 12.75 36.39
N SER A 518 -1.50 11.81 36.76
CA SER A 518 -1.30 10.54 36.07
C SER A 518 -2.63 9.77 36.02
N LEU A 519 -3.27 9.70 34.85
CA LEU A 519 -4.51 8.95 34.63
C LEU A 519 -4.27 7.46 34.29
N PHE A 520 -3.07 6.94 34.60
CA PHE A 520 -2.66 5.55 34.35
C PHE A 520 -1.92 4.90 35.52
N GLU A 521 -2.25 5.28 36.76
CA GLU A 521 -1.85 4.54 37.94
C GLU A 521 -3.10 4.12 38.72
N ASP A 522 -3.82 3.12 38.20
CA ASP A 522 -4.70 2.31 39.03
C ASP A 522 -4.55 0.83 38.64
N ASP A 523 -3.57 0.21 39.29
CA ASP A 523 -3.18 -1.19 39.27
C ASP A 523 -4.22 -2.11 39.97
N SER A 524 -5.53 -1.85 39.83
CA SER A 524 -6.54 -2.52 40.68
C SER A 524 -7.89 -2.85 40.03
N LEU A 525 -7.97 -2.99 38.70
CA LEU A 525 -9.18 -3.49 38.02
C LEU A 525 -9.09 -4.93 37.49
N PHE A 526 -7.99 -5.63 37.74
CA PHE A 526 -7.83 -7.05 37.43
C PHE A 526 -7.48 -7.86 38.68
N GLU A 527 -8.39 -7.96 39.64
CA GLU A 527 -8.37 -9.11 40.55
C GLU A 527 -9.72 -9.38 41.21
N SER A 528 -10.10 -10.67 41.21
CA SER A 528 -11.19 -11.35 41.91
C SER A 528 -12.62 -11.21 41.33
N ALA A 529 -13.35 -12.26 40.93
CA ALA A 529 -13.15 -13.73 40.99
C ALA A 529 -14.30 -14.43 40.16
N PRO A 530 -14.56 -15.75 40.27
CA PRO A 530 -14.06 -16.78 39.35
C PRO A 530 -15.18 -17.64 38.74
N LEU A 531 -15.03 -18.17 37.52
CA LEU A 531 -15.84 -19.29 37.03
C LEU A 531 -15.00 -20.22 36.14
N PHE A 532 -14.04 -20.91 36.76
CA PHE A 532 -13.52 -22.17 36.23
C PHE A 532 -13.89 -23.31 37.18
N GLY A 533 -14.49 -24.34 36.61
CA GLY A 533 -14.29 -25.73 37.00
C GLY A 533 -14.35 -26.54 35.71
N GLY A 534 -13.34 -27.31 35.29
CA GLY A 534 -12.02 -27.52 35.85
C GLY A 534 -11.18 -28.42 34.94
N ASN A 535 -9.91 -28.56 35.34
CA ASN A 535 -8.96 -29.64 35.11
C ASN A 535 -8.45 -29.96 33.69
N GLY A 536 -7.12 -29.80 33.55
CA GLY A 536 -6.30 -30.47 32.54
C GLY A 536 -4.90 -29.88 32.39
N SER A 537 -3.98 -30.22 33.30
CA SER A 537 -2.51 -30.06 33.25
C SER A 537 -1.90 -30.39 31.87
N THR A 538 -0.84 -29.74 31.35
CA THR A 538 0.60 -29.87 31.71
C THR A 538 1.42 -28.85 30.90
N SER A 539 2.21 -27.93 31.49
CA SER A 539 3.66 -28.05 31.79
C SER A 539 4.55 -28.52 30.62
N LEU A 540 5.39 -27.63 30.06
CA LEU A 540 6.85 -27.84 29.86
C LEU A 540 7.50 -26.69 29.05
N PHE A 541 7.99 -25.65 29.75
CA PHE A 541 9.09 -24.81 29.28
C PHE A 541 10.26 -25.00 30.24
N GLY A 542 11.36 -25.61 29.79
CA GLY A 542 12.72 -25.39 30.28
C GLY A 542 13.46 -24.64 29.17
N GLY A 543 14.13 -23.50 29.39
CA GLY A 543 15.29 -23.30 30.26
C GLY A 543 16.51 -23.95 29.59
N GLY A 544 17.55 -23.30 29.11
CA GLY A 544 18.06 -21.92 29.13
C GLY A 544 19.58 -22.00 28.95
N SER A 545 20.27 -21.01 28.37
CA SER A 545 21.60 -20.57 28.83
C SER A 545 22.10 -19.36 28.04
N GLU A 546 22.56 -18.36 28.79
CA GLU A 546 23.35 -17.20 28.36
C GLU A 546 24.77 -17.61 27.93
N GLY A 547 25.33 -16.87 26.98
CA GLY A 547 26.75 -16.94 26.59
C GLY A 547 27.13 -15.72 25.76
N ALA A 548 27.78 -14.74 26.39
CA ALA A 548 28.31 -13.54 25.77
C ALA A 548 29.57 -13.82 24.93
N GLY A 549 29.70 -13.13 23.80
CA GLY A 549 30.91 -13.11 22.96
C GLY A 549 30.78 -12.10 21.84
N THR A 550 31.21 -10.86 22.08
CA THR A 550 31.47 -9.83 21.07
C THR A 550 32.85 -10.05 20.46
N GLU A 551 32.93 -10.33 19.15
CA GLU A 551 34.08 -9.99 18.31
C GLU A 551 33.58 -9.56 16.92
N ASP A 552 34.09 -8.42 16.47
CA ASP A 552 33.90 -7.81 15.16
C ASP A 552 34.33 -8.75 14.03
N ASP A 553 33.56 -8.81 12.95
CA ASP A 553 34.18 -8.92 11.63
C ASP A 553 33.41 -8.14 10.56
N SER A 554 34.15 -7.25 9.91
CA SER A 554 33.70 -6.29 8.92
C SER A 554 33.79 -6.89 7.52
N SER A 555 32.65 -7.14 6.87
CA SER A 555 32.54 -7.11 5.40
C SER A 555 31.11 -6.80 4.98
N SER A 556 30.80 -5.51 4.83
CA SER A 556 29.52 -5.04 4.33
C SER A 556 29.46 -5.17 2.81
N ALA A 557 29.08 -6.36 2.31
CA ALA A 557 28.36 -6.43 1.04
C ALA A 557 26.90 -6.02 1.34
N THR A 558 26.43 -4.93 0.75
CA THR A 558 25.06 -4.42 0.90
C THR A 558 24.08 -5.39 0.25
N VAL A 559 23.64 -6.38 1.03
CA VAL A 559 22.43 -7.16 0.76
C VAL A 559 21.22 -6.21 0.90
N PRO A 560 20.24 -6.20 -0.02
CA PRO A 560 19.02 -5.44 0.13
C PRO A 560 18.38 -5.80 1.48
N ARG A 561 18.14 -4.80 2.33
CA ARG A 561 17.53 -5.04 3.65
C ARG A 561 16.10 -5.52 3.46
N ASP A 562 15.94 -6.81 3.69
CA ASP A 562 14.69 -7.56 3.56
C ASP A 562 13.54 -6.89 4.36
N ARG A 563 12.37 -6.75 3.71
CA ARG A 563 11.12 -6.26 4.31
C ARG A 563 10.32 -7.38 4.97
N GLY A 564 10.98 -8.46 5.41
CA GLY A 564 10.39 -9.34 6.41
C GLY A 564 9.75 -8.53 7.54
N PRO A 565 8.65 -9.00 8.16
CA PRO A 565 7.76 -8.20 9.02
C PRO A 565 8.41 -7.50 10.23
N GLY A 566 9.70 -7.70 10.47
CA GLY A 566 10.54 -7.02 11.47
C GLY A 566 11.50 -5.94 10.94
N GLY A 567 11.42 -5.53 9.66
CA GLY A 567 12.24 -4.46 9.11
C GLY A 567 11.95 -3.11 9.77
N ARG A 568 12.67 -2.79 10.87
CA ARG A 568 12.62 -1.57 11.71
C ARG A 568 11.50 -0.60 11.36
N TRP A 569 10.32 -0.89 11.88
CA TRP A 569 9.24 0.07 11.99
C TRP A 569 9.65 1.13 13.01
N ARG A 570 9.83 2.38 12.57
CA ARG A 570 9.96 3.50 13.51
C ARG A 570 8.61 3.64 14.22
N SER A 571 8.59 3.40 15.53
CA SER A 571 7.60 4.05 16.39
C SER A 571 7.70 5.56 16.14
N SER A 572 6.54 6.21 16.01
CA SER A 572 6.44 7.67 16.03
C SER A 572 7.36 8.21 17.12
N ALA A 573 8.36 8.99 16.73
CA ALA A 573 9.38 9.50 17.63
C ALA A 573 8.71 10.24 18.79
N SER A 574 8.87 9.72 20.01
CA SER A 574 8.82 10.54 21.20
C SER A 574 10.09 11.40 21.18
N SER A 575 9.93 12.69 20.89
CA SER A 575 10.96 13.70 21.11
C SER A 575 11.39 13.68 22.59
N GLY A 576 12.68 13.45 22.82
CA GLY A 576 13.35 13.74 24.10
C GLY A 576 13.76 15.19 24.21
#